data_AF-A0A3B1CW62-F1
#
_entry.id   AF-A0A3B1CW62-F1
#
_cell.length_a   1.000
_cell.length_b   1.000
_cell.length_c   1.000
_cell.angle_alpha   90.00
_cell.angle_beta   90.00
_cell.angle_gamma   90.00
#
_symmetry.space_group_name_H-M   'P 1'
#
loop_
_entity.id
_entity.type
_entity.pdbx_description
1 polymer ?
#
loop_
_entity_poly.entity_id
_entity_poly.type
_entity_poly.pdbx_seq_one_letter_code
_entity_poly.pdbx_strand_id
1 'polypeptide(L)'
;MYIYKAAVIGAGTMGAGIAQVITYSGLPVILRDVTQEAVDKGLATVRKIYQGRVDKGKMTATELEQKMALVSGATDDTGFSDVDIVIEAIYEDLEAKQKLFQTLEKVCPEGCIFASNTSSLPISAIASATQKPEKVIGMHFFNPAPVMKLVEVVPGLGTSEETIDDIVLFSESLRKIPIRVQECAGFLVNRLLMPYLNEAAIALQEGAASAKEIDAALVKLGMPMGPLTLFDMVGIDVSVKVADILHDAYGTRATAARILRELDQADRHGLKNGAGFYDYADEKKGDLESLIQKIQAEGTTKTEFSSNRIIMPMINEAVISLQEGVASAKDIDIAMMAGTGFPQDKGGPLHYADQIGVDVVLSELESLCEKLGDRFWPAPMLKRMVQGGYLGKKSGKGFFQY
;
A
#
# COMPACT_ATOMS: atom_id res chain seq x y z
N MET A 1 11.71 -14.47 19.09
CA MET A 1 13.16 -14.33 18.81
C MET A 1 13.57 -12.87 18.68
N TYR A 2 14.77 -12.50 19.15
CA TYR A 2 15.36 -11.19 18.85
C TYR A 2 16.11 -11.25 17.52
N ILE A 3 15.90 -10.26 16.66
CA ILE A 3 16.57 -10.16 15.36
C ILE A 3 17.82 -9.26 15.51
N TYR A 4 18.99 -9.86 15.28
CA TYR A 4 20.29 -9.19 15.34
C TYR A 4 20.91 -8.99 13.97
N LYS A 5 20.60 -9.85 12.99
CA LYS A 5 21.12 -9.75 11.62
C LYS A 5 20.04 -10.06 10.60
N ALA A 6 19.92 -9.19 9.60
CA ALA A 6 18.98 -9.36 8.50
C ALA A 6 19.70 -9.59 7.16
N ALA A 7 19.01 -10.24 6.22
CA ALA A 7 19.34 -10.19 4.82
C ALA A 7 18.19 -9.57 4.03
N VAL A 8 18.49 -8.72 3.06
CA VAL A 8 17.50 -8.14 2.14
C VAL A 8 17.84 -8.60 0.73
N ILE A 9 16.87 -9.24 0.06
CA ILE A 9 17.07 -9.81 -1.28
C ILE A 9 16.39 -8.92 -2.32
N GLY A 10 17.18 -8.49 -3.30
CA GLY A 10 16.81 -7.46 -4.27
C GLY A 10 17.38 -6.10 -3.85
N ALA A 11 18.31 -5.56 -4.64
CA ALA A 11 18.96 -4.27 -4.41
C ALA A 11 18.29 -3.10 -5.15
N GLY A 12 17.04 -3.30 -5.59
CA GLY A 12 16.19 -2.25 -6.16
C GLY A 12 15.77 -1.20 -5.12
N THR A 13 14.87 -0.29 -5.53
CA THR A 13 14.42 0.84 -4.70
C THR A 13 13.91 0.41 -3.32
N MET A 14 13.05 -0.62 -3.27
CA MET A 14 12.49 -1.10 -2.00
C MET A 14 13.53 -1.79 -1.13
N GLY A 15 14.30 -2.74 -1.68
CA GLY A 15 15.29 -3.47 -0.88
C GLY A 15 16.43 -2.57 -0.37
N ALA A 16 16.92 -1.63 -1.18
CA ALA A 16 17.86 -0.61 -0.69
C ALA A 16 17.24 0.27 0.41
N GLY A 17 15.97 0.67 0.26
CA GLY A 17 15.23 1.42 1.29
C GLY A 17 15.07 0.63 2.60
N ILE A 18 14.74 -0.66 2.53
CA ILE A 18 14.57 -1.55 3.67
C ILE A 18 15.93 -1.78 4.37
N ALA A 19 17.00 -2.07 3.61
CA ALA A 19 18.35 -2.20 4.13
C ALA A 19 18.81 -0.92 4.86
N GLN A 20 18.45 0.26 4.33
CA GLN A 20 18.70 1.53 5.00
C GLN A 20 17.92 1.66 6.32
N VAL A 21 16.64 1.27 6.36
CA VAL A 21 15.83 1.30 7.59
C VAL A 21 16.42 0.41 8.69
N ILE A 22 16.88 -0.79 8.33
CA ILE A 22 17.48 -1.75 9.24
C ILE A 22 18.79 -1.22 9.82
N THR A 23 19.71 -0.78 8.95
CA THR A 23 21.00 -0.24 9.40
C THR A 23 20.85 1.07 10.17
N TYR A 24 19.84 1.88 9.85
CA TYR A 24 19.52 3.09 10.61
C TYR A 24 19.18 2.78 12.06
N SER A 25 18.55 1.63 12.30
CA SER A 25 18.21 1.12 13.63
C SER A 25 19.40 0.44 14.33
N GLY A 26 20.55 0.30 13.66
CA GLY A 26 21.80 -0.20 14.23
C GLY A 26 22.04 -1.69 14.02
N LEU A 27 21.26 -2.33 13.15
CA LEU A 27 21.38 -3.76 12.87
C LEU A 27 22.17 -3.99 11.56
N PRO A 28 23.10 -4.96 11.52
CA PRO A 28 23.77 -5.37 10.29
C PRO A 28 22.78 -5.97 9.27
N VAL A 29 23.00 -5.66 8.00
CA VAL A 29 22.21 -6.18 6.88
C VAL A 29 23.11 -6.65 5.73
N ILE A 30 22.78 -7.81 5.17
CA ILE A 30 23.32 -8.26 3.89
C ILE A 30 22.36 -7.82 2.79
N LEU A 31 22.80 -6.96 1.87
CA LEU A 31 22.04 -6.58 0.69
C LEU A 31 22.48 -7.44 -0.49
N ARG A 32 21.62 -8.35 -0.93
CA ARG A 32 21.94 -9.30 -2.00
C ARG A 32 21.17 -9.00 -3.28
N ASP A 33 21.85 -9.08 -4.42
CA ASP A 33 21.23 -9.15 -5.75
C ASP A 33 22.01 -10.13 -6.65
N VAL A 34 21.51 -10.41 -7.85
CA VAL A 34 22.10 -11.39 -8.78
C VAL A 34 23.42 -10.87 -9.38
N THR A 35 23.54 -9.55 -9.59
CA THR A 35 24.71 -8.94 -10.22
C THR A 35 25.40 -7.94 -9.31
N GLN A 36 26.72 -7.83 -9.41
CA GLN A 36 27.49 -6.84 -8.65
C GLN A 36 27.03 -5.42 -8.97
N GLU A 37 26.67 -5.14 -10.22
CA GLU A 37 26.14 -3.84 -10.64
C GLU A 37 24.85 -3.46 -9.88
N ALA A 38 23.91 -4.41 -9.73
CA ALA A 38 22.68 -4.17 -8.98
C ALA A 38 22.97 -3.93 -7.49
N VAL A 39 23.89 -4.71 -6.91
CA VAL A 39 24.36 -4.53 -5.52
C VAL A 39 24.98 -3.14 -5.34
N ASP A 40 25.90 -2.75 -6.19
CA ASP A 40 26.59 -1.44 -6.12
C ASP A 40 25.60 -0.28 -6.24
N LYS A 41 24.61 -0.41 -7.14
CA LYS A 41 23.51 0.56 -7.26
C LYS A 41 22.65 0.63 -6.00
N GLY A 42 22.35 -0.50 -5.37
CA GLY A 42 21.64 -0.56 -4.10
C GLY A 42 22.42 0.12 -2.98
N LEU A 43 23.71 -0.21 -2.83
CA LEU A 43 24.60 0.41 -1.84
C LEU A 43 24.74 1.92 -2.06
N ALA A 44 24.84 2.37 -3.32
CA ALA A 44 24.85 3.78 -3.68
C ALA A 44 23.51 4.46 -3.29
N THR A 45 22.39 3.77 -3.47
CA THR A 45 21.07 4.26 -3.07
C THR A 45 20.97 4.42 -1.55
N VAL A 46 21.43 3.42 -0.78
CA VAL A 46 21.50 3.52 0.70
C VAL A 46 22.35 4.72 1.13
N ARG A 47 23.55 4.86 0.57
CA ARG A 47 24.44 6.00 0.86
C ARG A 47 23.78 7.32 0.50
N LYS A 48 23.10 7.41 -0.65
CA LYS A 48 22.38 8.62 -1.09
C LYS A 48 21.27 9.02 -0.10
N ILE A 49 20.54 8.05 0.44
CA ILE A 49 19.51 8.32 1.46
C ILE A 49 20.15 8.91 2.71
N TYR A 50 21.26 8.34 3.20
CA TYR A 50 21.99 8.90 4.35
C TYR A 50 22.59 10.27 4.06
N GLN A 51 23.21 10.45 2.88
CA GLN A 51 23.77 11.73 2.46
C GLN A 51 22.70 12.82 2.46
N GLY A 52 21.49 12.52 1.95
CA GLY A 52 20.37 13.46 2.01
C GLY A 52 19.93 13.82 3.44
N ARG A 53 20.26 13.02 4.46
CA ARG A 53 20.07 13.39 5.88
C ARG A 53 21.20 14.28 6.39
N VAL A 54 22.44 14.01 5.98
CA VAL A 54 23.62 14.84 6.29
C VAL A 54 23.44 16.24 5.70
N ASP A 55 23.04 16.33 4.43
CA ASP A 55 22.81 17.60 3.74
C ASP A 55 21.71 18.44 4.41
N LYS A 56 20.74 17.78 5.06
CA LYS A 56 19.66 18.42 5.83
C LYS A 56 20.03 18.68 7.30
N GLY A 57 21.27 18.44 7.72
CA GLY A 57 21.74 18.61 9.09
C GLY A 57 21.09 17.65 10.11
N LYS A 58 20.51 16.53 9.66
CA LYS A 58 19.83 15.54 10.51
C LYS A 58 20.73 14.35 10.91
N MET A 59 21.98 14.36 10.48
CA MET A 59 22.99 13.31 10.66
C MET A 59 24.38 13.90 10.38
N THR A 60 25.41 13.40 11.06
CA THR A 60 26.82 13.74 10.77
C THR A 60 27.43 12.81 9.72
N ALA A 61 28.49 13.24 9.05
CA ALA A 61 29.21 12.38 8.10
C ALA A 61 29.79 11.12 8.78
N THR A 62 30.23 11.22 10.04
CA THR A 62 30.71 10.07 10.82
C THR A 62 29.60 9.05 11.09
N GLU A 63 28.40 9.51 11.47
CA GLU A 63 27.25 8.62 11.66
C GLU A 63 26.85 7.94 10.35
N LEU A 64 26.92 8.63 9.21
CA LEU A 64 26.69 8.02 7.91
C LEU A 64 27.63 6.84 7.67
N GLU A 65 28.93 7.02 7.86
CA GLU A 65 29.91 5.95 7.63
C GLU A 65 29.73 4.78 8.62
N GLN A 66 29.40 5.07 9.88
CA GLN A 66 29.04 4.03 10.86
C GLN A 66 27.83 3.20 10.42
N LYS A 67 26.82 3.84 9.82
CA LYS A 67 25.62 3.17 9.33
C LYS A 67 25.87 2.41 8.03
N MET A 68 26.72 2.94 7.14
CA MET A 68 27.15 2.25 5.93
C MET A 68 27.99 1.01 6.24
N ALA A 69 28.79 1.02 7.31
CA ALA A 69 29.56 -0.14 7.75
C ALA A 69 28.69 -1.33 8.20
N LEU A 70 27.40 -1.10 8.47
CA LEU A 70 26.42 -2.15 8.78
C LEU A 70 25.80 -2.78 7.53
N VAL A 71 26.06 -2.25 6.32
CA VAL A 71 25.55 -2.83 5.07
C VAL A 71 26.68 -3.53 4.33
N SER A 72 26.54 -4.84 4.12
CA SER A 72 27.42 -5.60 3.24
C SER A 72 26.68 -6.01 1.97
N GLY A 73 27.27 -5.72 0.80
CA GLY A 73 26.75 -6.20 -0.48
C GLY A 73 27.20 -7.64 -0.76
N ALA A 74 26.32 -8.44 -1.37
CA ALA A 74 26.64 -9.82 -1.76
C ALA A 74 25.96 -10.20 -3.09
N THR A 75 26.57 -11.09 -3.86
CA THR A 75 25.96 -11.69 -5.06
C THR A 75 25.56 -13.15 -4.87
N ASP A 76 25.90 -13.73 -3.72
CA ASP A 76 25.62 -15.10 -3.33
C ASP A 76 25.03 -15.15 -1.90
N ASP A 77 24.86 -16.38 -1.40
CA ASP A 77 24.27 -16.68 -0.09
C ASP A 77 25.33 -16.73 1.04
N THR A 78 26.54 -16.23 0.80
CA THR A 78 27.60 -16.23 1.82
C THR A 78 27.21 -15.35 3.00
N GLY A 79 27.38 -15.87 4.23
CA GLY A 79 27.04 -15.16 5.46
C GLY A 79 25.56 -15.23 5.87
N PHE A 80 24.79 -16.14 5.26
CA PHE A 80 23.39 -16.38 5.63
C PHE A 80 23.21 -17.35 6.80
N SER A 81 24.29 -18.04 7.23
CA SER A 81 24.27 -19.06 8.29
C SER A 81 24.02 -18.54 9.71
N ASP A 82 23.97 -17.22 9.88
CA ASP A 82 23.71 -16.50 11.13
C ASP A 82 22.69 -15.36 10.94
N VAL A 83 21.90 -15.42 9.85
CA VAL A 83 20.80 -14.48 9.58
C VAL A 83 19.54 -14.91 10.33
N ASP A 84 18.93 -13.98 11.07
CA ASP A 84 17.71 -14.23 11.83
C ASP A 84 16.45 -13.98 10.98
N ILE A 85 16.54 -13.10 9.98
CA ILE A 85 15.44 -12.78 9.07
C ILE A 85 15.95 -12.50 7.65
N VAL A 86 15.27 -13.07 6.66
CA VAL A 86 15.37 -12.64 5.27
C VAL A 86 14.15 -11.81 4.89
N ILE A 87 14.35 -10.65 4.29
CA ILE A 87 13.29 -9.82 3.71
C ILE A 87 13.48 -9.78 2.20
N GLU A 88 12.55 -10.40 1.48
CA GLU A 88 12.56 -10.52 0.04
C GLU A 88 11.83 -9.36 -0.62
N ALA A 89 12.49 -8.70 -1.57
CA ALA A 89 12.00 -7.55 -2.33
C ALA A 89 12.44 -7.62 -3.81
N ILE A 90 12.41 -8.82 -4.39
CA ILE A 90 12.58 -9.08 -5.82
C ILE A 90 11.29 -8.73 -6.58
N TYR A 91 11.34 -8.83 -7.91
CA TYR A 91 10.19 -8.59 -8.77
C TYR A 91 8.98 -9.47 -8.40
N GLU A 92 7.79 -8.97 -8.73
CA GLU A 92 6.50 -9.53 -8.30
C GLU A 92 6.12 -10.76 -9.14
N ASP A 93 6.84 -11.86 -8.94
CA ASP A 93 6.61 -13.16 -9.59
C ASP A 93 6.61 -14.30 -8.55
N LEU A 94 5.55 -15.12 -8.56
CA LEU A 94 5.35 -16.16 -7.56
C LEU A 94 6.41 -17.26 -7.66
N GLU A 95 6.71 -17.75 -8.86
CA GLU A 95 7.66 -18.84 -9.07
C GLU A 95 9.07 -18.43 -8.64
N ALA A 96 9.48 -17.21 -9.00
CA ALA A 96 10.76 -16.65 -8.60
C ALA A 96 10.90 -16.57 -7.07
N LYS A 97 9.87 -16.08 -6.37
CA LYS A 97 9.86 -15.97 -4.90
C LYS A 97 9.88 -17.34 -4.23
N GLN A 98 9.08 -18.28 -4.72
CA GLN A 98 9.05 -19.67 -4.24
C GLN A 98 10.42 -20.34 -4.37
N LYS A 99 11.05 -20.24 -5.55
CA LYS A 99 12.38 -20.82 -5.81
C LYS A 99 13.47 -20.17 -4.95
N LEU A 100 13.37 -18.87 -4.72
CA LEU A 100 14.27 -18.16 -3.81
C LEU A 100 14.12 -18.70 -2.39
N PHE A 101 12.90 -18.82 -1.85
CA PHE A 101 12.69 -19.28 -0.47
C PHE A 101 13.15 -20.73 -0.28
N GLN A 102 12.94 -21.61 -1.26
CA GLN A 102 13.50 -22.97 -1.28
C GLN A 102 15.03 -23.01 -1.21
N THR A 103 15.68 -22.03 -1.82
CA THR A 103 17.15 -21.94 -1.83
C THR A 103 17.63 -21.44 -0.48
N LEU A 104 17.00 -20.39 0.04
CA LEU A 104 17.35 -19.76 1.31
C LEU A 104 17.11 -20.67 2.51
N GLU A 105 16.05 -21.48 2.48
CA GLU A 105 15.74 -22.47 3.53
C GLU A 105 16.91 -23.45 3.79
N LYS A 106 17.72 -23.74 2.77
CA LYS A 106 18.86 -24.68 2.88
C LYS A 106 20.12 -24.06 3.49
N VAL A 107 20.24 -22.73 3.44
CA VAL A 107 21.46 -21.99 3.84
C VAL A 107 21.26 -21.17 5.12
N CYS A 108 20.02 -20.82 5.45
CA CYS A 108 19.67 -20.09 6.66
C CYS A 108 19.53 -21.03 7.88
N PRO A 109 19.73 -20.49 9.10
CA PRO A 109 19.44 -21.19 10.36
C PRO A 109 18.01 -21.74 10.44
N GLU A 110 17.83 -22.73 11.33
CA GLU A 110 16.53 -23.35 11.52
C GLU A 110 15.43 -22.37 11.91
N GLY A 111 15.75 -21.40 12.77
CA GLY A 111 14.84 -20.37 13.28
C GLY A 111 14.71 -19.11 12.41
N CYS A 112 15.38 -19.04 11.26
CA CYS A 112 15.33 -17.87 10.38
C CYS A 112 13.90 -17.63 9.87
N ILE A 113 13.45 -16.37 9.92
CA ILE A 113 12.15 -15.93 9.38
C ILE A 113 12.30 -15.54 7.92
N PHE A 114 11.39 -15.98 7.06
CA PHE A 114 11.33 -15.62 5.64
C PHE A 114 10.17 -14.65 5.40
N ALA A 115 10.50 -13.36 5.35
CA ALA A 115 9.55 -12.29 5.10
C ALA A 115 9.51 -11.90 3.62
N SER A 116 8.33 -11.74 3.02
CA SER A 116 8.18 -11.15 1.68
C SER A 116 7.61 -9.74 1.75
N ASN A 117 8.21 -8.81 1.02
CA ASN A 117 7.72 -7.44 0.80
C ASN A 117 6.74 -7.35 -0.39
N THR A 118 6.21 -8.48 -0.88
CA THR A 118 5.15 -8.48 -1.90
C THR A 118 4.00 -7.56 -1.49
N SER A 119 3.29 -6.99 -2.46
CA SER A 119 2.12 -6.13 -2.24
C SER A 119 0.80 -6.77 -2.70
N SER A 120 0.90 -7.93 -3.35
CA SER A 120 -0.22 -8.54 -4.07
C SER A 120 -0.26 -10.07 -4.07
N LEU A 121 0.88 -10.74 -3.91
CA LEU A 121 0.94 -12.19 -3.96
C LEU A 121 0.52 -12.81 -2.62
N PRO A 122 -0.18 -13.95 -2.64
CA PRO A 122 -0.50 -14.68 -1.41
C PRO A 122 0.78 -15.21 -0.76
N ILE A 123 1.03 -14.80 0.48
CA ILE A 123 2.03 -15.34 1.40
C ILE A 123 1.89 -16.85 1.55
N SER A 124 0.68 -17.39 1.64
CA SER A 124 0.41 -18.83 1.70
C SER A 124 0.91 -19.55 0.45
N ALA A 125 0.78 -18.93 -0.73
CA ALA A 125 1.30 -19.49 -1.96
C ALA A 125 2.84 -19.45 -1.98
N ILE A 126 3.45 -18.36 -1.53
CA ILE A 126 4.91 -18.26 -1.37
C ILE A 126 5.42 -19.34 -0.38
N ALA A 127 4.75 -19.48 0.76
CA ALA A 127 5.11 -20.41 1.83
C ALA A 127 5.01 -21.89 1.41
N SER A 128 4.12 -22.22 0.47
CA SER A 128 3.93 -23.60 -0.02
C SER A 128 5.18 -24.22 -0.65
N ALA A 129 6.15 -23.39 -1.03
CA ALA A 129 7.43 -23.84 -1.56
C ALA A 129 8.43 -24.25 -0.47
N THR A 130 8.18 -23.92 0.80
CA THR A 130 9.06 -24.18 1.94
C THR A 130 8.54 -25.34 2.79
N GLN A 131 9.42 -25.99 3.56
CA GLN A 131 9.01 -26.98 4.56
C GLN A 131 8.72 -26.36 5.94
N LYS A 132 8.87 -25.04 6.06
CA LYS A 132 8.66 -24.26 7.30
C LYS A 132 7.69 -23.11 7.10
N PRO A 133 6.44 -23.38 6.66
CA PRO A 133 5.45 -22.34 6.41
C PRO A 133 5.16 -21.50 7.67
N GLU A 134 5.42 -22.03 8.87
CA GLU A 134 5.31 -21.34 10.15
C GLU A 134 6.30 -20.18 10.35
N LYS A 135 7.40 -20.15 9.60
CA LYS A 135 8.40 -19.09 9.57
C LYS A 135 8.29 -18.18 8.35
N VAL A 136 7.30 -18.37 7.48
CA VAL A 136 7.05 -17.52 6.31
C VAL A 136 5.97 -16.50 6.62
N ILE A 137 6.18 -15.23 6.26
CA ILE A 137 5.26 -14.13 6.56
C ILE A 137 5.37 -12.98 5.55
N GLY A 138 4.31 -12.20 5.37
CA GLY A 138 4.39 -10.92 4.67
C GLY A 138 4.84 -9.79 5.60
N MET A 139 5.80 -8.99 5.14
CA MET A 139 6.28 -7.78 5.82
C MET A 139 6.32 -6.66 4.78
N HIS A 140 5.14 -6.12 4.46
CA HIS A 140 4.97 -5.19 3.36
C HIS A 140 5.26 -3.75 3.80
N PHE A 141 6.38 -3.21 3.32
CA PHE A 141 6.80 -1.83 3.49
C PHE A 141 6.23 -0.94 2.38
N PHE A 142 5.97 0.31 2.72
CA PHE A 142 5.44 1.29 1.79
C PHE A 142 6.55 2.16 1.18
N ASN A 143 6.47 2.42 -0.13
CA ASN A 143 7.44 3.24 -0.83
C ASN A 143 7.20 4.75 -0.54
N PRO A 144 8.24 5.54 -0.22
CA PRO A 144 9.62 5.15 0.09
C PRO A 144 9.79 4.57 1.50
N ALA A 145 10.38 3.38 1.61
CA ALA A 145 10.53 2.67 2.88
C ALA A 145 11.21 3.48 4.01
N PRO A 146 12.24 4.32 3.77
CA PRO A 146 12.81 5.19 4.81
C PRO A 146 11.88 6.25 5.38
N VAL A 147 10.85 6.65 4.63
CA VAL A 147 9.95 7.76 4.96
C VAL A 147 8.64 7.24 5.52
N MET A 148 8.05 6.24 4.87
CA MET A 148 6.76 5.68 5.28
C MET A 148 6.89 4.94 6.60
N LYS A 149 5.95 5.15 7.52
CA LYS A 149 6.00 4.56 8.86
C LYS A 149 5.33 3.19 8.93
N LEU A 150 4.36 2.92 8.07
CA LEU A 150 3.55 1.73 8.12
C LEU A 150 4.31 0.49 7.62
N VAL A 151 4.07 -0.65 8.26
CA VAL A 151 4.37 -1.99 7.75
C VAL A 151 3.13 -2.87 7.93
N GLU A 152 2.67 -3.50 6.86
CA GLU A 152 1.62 -4.52 6.95
C GLU A 152 2.28 -5.87 7.26
N VAL A 153 1.91 -6.46 8.40
CA VAL A 153 2.34 -7.78 8.85
C VAL A 153 1.26 -8.78 8.46
N VAL A 154 1.56 -9.60 7.45
CA VAL A 154 0.57 -10.43 6.76
C VAL A 154 0.87 -11.92 6.99
N PRO A 155 0.27 -12.57 8.01
CA PRO A 155 0.41 -14.01 8.17
C PRO A 155 -0.27 -14.76 7.02
N GLY A 156 0.45 -15.74 6.47
CA GLY A 156 -0.15 -16.78 5.64
C GLY A 156 -0.82 -17.85 6.51
N LEU A 157 -1.48 -18.82 5.88
CA LEU A 157 -2.24 -19.87 6.56
C LEU A 157 -1.41 -20.71 7.54
N GLY A 158 -0.12 -20.90 7.25
CA GLY A 158 0.79 -21.71 8.08
C GLY A 158 1.59 -20.90 9.10
N THR A 159 1.59 -19.56 9.02
CA THR A 159 2.45 -18.70 9.84
C THR A 159 2.13 -18.86 11.33
N SER A 160 3.16 -19.06 12.16
CA SER A 160 2.99 -19.17 13.61
C SER A 160 2.73 -17.81 14.26
N GLU A 161 1.97 -17.79 15.37
CA GLU A 161 1.82 -16.58 16.19
C GLU A 161 3.18 -16.07 16.72
N GLU A 162 4.13 -16.96 17.03
CA GLU A 162 5.50 -16.58 17.39
C GLU A 162 6.17 -15.73 16.29
N THR A 163 6.07 -16.15 15.03
CA THR A 163 6.62 -15.39 13.90
C THR A 163 5.90 -14.05 13.70
N ILE A 164 4.59 -13.99 13.95
CA ILE A 164 3.85 -12.72 13.90
C ILE A 164 4.38 -11.77 14.98
N ASP A 165 4.47 -12.23 16.22
CA ASP A 165 4.98 -11.43 17.35
C ASP A 165 6.41 -10.94 17.10
N ASP A 166 7.27 -11.81 16.58
CA ASP A 166 8.65 -11.46 16.23
C ASP A 166 8.74 -10.37 15.17
N ILE A 167 7.91 -10.44 14.11
CA ILE A 167 7.88 -9.41 13.06
C ILE A 167 7.25 -8.10 13.56
N VAL A 168 6.27 -8.16 14.45
CA VAL A 168 5.69 -6.97 15.09
C VAL A 168 6.76 -6.25 15.92
N LEU A 169 7.43 -6.98 16.83
CA LEU A 169 8.50 -6.42 17.67
C LEU A 169 9.67 -5.90 16.82
N PHE A 170 10.02 -6.60 15.75
CA PHE A 170 11.07 -6.17 14.84
C PHE A 170 10.69 -4.88 14.12
N SER A 171 9.49 -4.81 13.53
CA SER A 171 8.93 -3.60 12.92
C SER A 171 8.97 -2.39 13.89
N GLU A 172 8.58 -2.57 15.14
CA GLU A 172 8.66 -1.51 16.17
C GLU A 172 10.10 -1.10 16.47
N SER A 173 11.04 -2.05 16.54
CA SER A 173 12.47 -1.77 16.72
C SER A 173 13.05 -0.93 15.56
N LEU A 174 12.49 -1.09 14.36
CA LEU A 174 12.79 -0.28 13.17
C LEU A 174 12.09 1.09 13.16
N ARG A 175 11.38 1.44 14.24
CA ARG A 175 10.54 2.64 14.38
C ARG A 175 9.43 2.70 13.32
N LYS A 176 8.96 1.53 12.89
CA LYS A 176 7.77 1.37 12.06
C LYS A 176 6.55 1.14 12.93
N ILE A 177 5.39 1.30 12.31
CA ILE A 177 4.08 1.03 12.89
C ILE A 177 3.60 -0.27 12.22
N PRO A 178 3.76 -1.43 12.86
CA PRO A 178 3.20 -2.66 12.33
C PRO A 178 1.67 -2.67 12.52
N ILE A 179 0.96 -3.19 11.54
CA ILE A 179 -0.43 -3.58 11.66
C ILE A 179 -0.59 -5.03 11.20
N ARG A 180 -1.41 -5.81 11.92
CA ARG A 180 -1.73 -7.18 11.51
C ARG A 180 -2.84 -7.14 10.47
N VAL A 181 -2.59 -7.76 9.32
CA VAL A 181 -3.54 -7.81 8.20
C VAL A 181 -3.69 -9.25 7.76
N GLN A 182 -4.90 -9.77 7.74
CA GLN A 182 -5.17 -11.08 7.17
C GLN A 182 -4.84 -11.08 5.68
N GLU A 183 -4.25 -12.16 5.20
CA GLU A 183 -3.96 -12.35 3.79
C GLU A 183 -5.22 -12.17 2.92
N CYS A 184 -5.17 -11.19 2.02
CA CYS A 184 -6.13 -10.99 0.93
C CYS A 184 -5.50 -10.18 -0.21
N ALA A 185 -6.13 -10.15 -1.38
CA ALA A 185 -5.64 -9.38 -2.52
C ALA A 185 -5.58 -7.88 -2.18
N GLY A 186 -4.40 -7.27 -2.36
CA GLY A 186 -4.12 -5.87 -2.02
C GLY A 186 -4.02 -5.57 -0.53
N PHE A 187 -3.96 -6.60 0.32
CA PHE A 187 -3.91 -6.50 1.78
C PHE A 187 -4.94 -5.50 2.30
N LEU A 188 -4.52 -4.47 3.05
CA LEU A 188 -5.45 -3.50 3.61
C LEU A 188 -5.36 -2.16 2.90
N VAL A 189 -4.20 -1.52 2.85
CA VAL A 189 -4.08 -0.16 2.31
C VAL A 189 -4.46 -0.10 0.83
N ASN A 190 -3.92 -1.00 -0.02
CA ASN A 190 -4.23 -0.96 -1.45
C ASN A 190 -5.70 -1.32 -1.69
N ARG A 191 -6.24 -2.30 -0.96
CA ARG A 191 -7.65 -2.67 -1.01
C ARG A 191 -8.58 -1.50 -0.72
N LEU A 192 -8.29 -0.70 0.32
CA LEU A 192 -9.11 0.45 0.71
C LEU A 192 -8.88 1.68 -0.19
N LEU A 193 -7.65 1.89 -0.65
CA LEU A 193 -7.28 3.04 -1.46
C LEU A 193 -7.85 2.96 -2.88
N MET A 194 -7.95 1.75 -3.44
CA MET A 194 -8.36 1.57 -4.83
C MET A 194 -9.78 2.02 -5.13
N PRO A 195 -10.83 1.73 -4.33
CA PRO A 195 -12.17 2.28 -4.57
C PRO A 195 -12.20 3.82 -4.59
N TYR A 196 -11.42 4.48 -3.74
CA TYR A 196 -11.30 5.95 -3.71
C TYR A 196 -10.63 6.51 -4.96
N LEU A 197 -9.51 5.91 -5.38
CA LEU A 197 -8.82 6.30 -6.60
C LEU A 197 -9.69 6.03 -7.82
N ASN A 198 -10.26 4.83 -7.90
CA ASN A 198 -11.11 4.41 -9.01
C ASN A 198 -12.33 5.31 -9.18
N GLU A 199 -13.01 5.68 -8.10
CA GLU A 199 -14.16 6.59 -8.20
C GLU A 199 -13.77 8.01 -8.62
N ALA A 200 -12.57 8.48 -8.27
CA ALA A 200 -12.07 9.76 -8.81
C ALA A 200 -11.88 9.69 -10.33
N ALA A 201 -11.32 8.58 -10.84
CA ALA A 201 -11.19 8.34 -12.27
C ALA A 201 -12.56 8.20 -12.96
N ILE A 202 -13.53 7.50 -12.34
CA ILE A 202 -14.90 7.39 -12.85
C ILE A 202 -15.61 8.74 -12.86
N ALA A 203 -15.45 9.57 -11.83
CA ALA A 203 -16.04 10.90 -11.77
C ALA A 203 -15.53 11.81 -12.90
N LEU A 204 -14.24 11.74 -13.23
CA LEU A 204 -13.68 12.42 -14.40
C LEU A 204 -14.22 11.83 -15.70
N GLN A 205 -14.26 10.50 -15.80
CA GLN A 205 -14.76 9.76 -16.96
C GLN A 205 -16.23 10.10 -17.28
N GLU A 206 -17.06 10.28 -16.26
CA GLU A 206 -18.47 10.64 -16.41
C GLU A 206 -18.69 12.16 -16.53
N GLY A 207 -17.62 12.96 -16.52
CA GLY A 207 -17.68 14.41 -16.65
C GLY A 207 -18.38 15.11 -15.47
N ALA A 208 -18.29 14.53 -14.27
CA ALA A 208 -18.88 15.11 -13.06
C ALA A 208 -18.13 16.37 -12.58
N ALA A 209 -16.81 16.36 -12.74
CA ALA A 209 -15.91 17.47 -12.43
C ALA A 209 -14.59 17.31 -13.20
N SER A 210 -13.84 18.39 -13.37
CA SER A 210 -12.49 18.35 -13.93
C SER A 210 -11.49 17.71 -12.95
N ALA A 211 -10.36 17.22 -13.46
CA ALA A 211 -9.32 16.61 -12.63
C ALA A 211 -8.86 17.53 -11.47
N LYS A 212 -8.69 18.82 -11.78
CA LYS A 212 -8.30 19.85 -10.81
C LYS A 212 -9.35 20.07 -9.73
N GLU A 213 -10.63 20.07 -10.09
CA GLU A 213 -11.73 20.24 -9.13
C GLU A 213 -11.85 19.04 -8.20
N ILE A 214 -11.71 17.82 -8.73
CA ILE A 214 -11.70 16.58 -7.95
C ILE A 214 -10.54 16.63 -6.94
N ASP A 215 -9.32 16.86 -7.42
CA ASP A 215 -8.14 16.90 -6.56
C ASP A 215 -8.22 17.99 -5.49
N ALA A 216 -8.63 19.21 -5.87
CA ALA A 216 -8.79 20.32 -4.93
C ALA A 216 -9.85 20.04 -3.87
N ALA A 217 -10.94 19.36 -4.22
CA ALA A 217 -12.00 19.03 -3.27
C ALA A 217 -11.52 18.01 -2.22
N LEU A 218 -10.71 17.02 -2.60
CA LEU A 218 -10.19 16.02 -1.66
C LEU A 218 -9.05 16.58 -0.80
N VAL A 219 -8.22 17.48 -1.35
CA VAL A 219 -7.26 18.25 -0.55
C VAL A 219 -7.98 19.13 0.46
N LYS A 220 -9.07 19.80 0.07
CA LYS A 220 -9.91 20.59 0.99
C LYS A 220 -10.58 19.72 2.07
N LEU A 221 -10.92 18.47 1.75
CA LEU A 221 -11.39 17.49 2.74
C LEU A 221 -10.29 17.12 3.74
N GLY A 222 -9.01 17.33 3.39
CA GLY A 222 -7.84 17.16 4.25
C GLY A 222 -6.83 16.14 3.74
N MET A 223 -7.10 15.48 2.60
CA MET A 223 -6.14 14.54 2.03
C MET A 223 -4.84 15.26 1.68
N PRO A 224 -3.66 14.61 1.84
CA PRO A 224 -2.37 15.27 1.61
C PRO A 224 -2.16 15.64 0.14
N MET A 225 -2.81 14.92 -0.77
CA MET A 225 -2.82 15.17 -2.20
C MET A 225 -4.11 14.64 -2.83
N GLY A 226 -4.44 15.18 -4.01
CA GLY A 226 -5.61 14.73 -4.76
C GLY A 226 -5.43 13.32 -5.35
N PRO A 227 -6.52 12.56 -5.52
CA PRO A 227 -6.48 11.18 -6.02
C PRO A 227 -5.86 11.05 -7.43
N LEU A 228 -6.12 11.99 -8.34
CA LEU A 228 -5.59 11.91 -9.71
C LEU A 228 -4.11 12.27 -9.75
N THR A 229 -3.68 13.23 -8.94
CA THR A 229 -2.26 13.49 -8.72
C THR A 229 -1.55 12.28 -8.10
N LEU A 230 -2.23 11.55 -7.20
CA LEU A 230 -1.68 10.34 -6.60
C LEU A 230 -1.52 9.22 -7.63
N PHE A 231 -2.49 9.02 -8.54
CA PHE A 231 -2.32 8.09 -9.67
C PHE A 231 -1.08 8.41 -10.50
N ASP A 232 -0.86 9.68 -10.83
CA ASP A 232 0.30 10.09 -11.62
C ASP A 232 1.63 9.91 -10.87
N MET A 233 1.61 9.99 -9.54
CA MET A 233 2.79 9.74 -8.72
C MET A 233 3.11 8.25 -8.60
N VAL A 234 2.10 7.40 -8.46
CA VAL A 234 2.25 5.94 -8.39
C VAL A 234 2.62 5.36 -9.75
N GLY A 235 1.97 5.85 -10.80
CA GLY A 235 2.02 5.31 -12.15
C GLY A 235 0.71 4.63 -12.53
N ILE A 236 0.13 5.07 -13.65
CA ILE A 236 -1.16 4.54 -14.13
C ILE A 236 -1.02 3.09 -14.60
N ASP A 237 0.08 2.71 -15.24
CA ASP A 237 0.38 1.34 -15.65
C ASP A 237 0.48 0.36 -14.46
N VAL A 238 1.09 0.81 -13.36
CA VAL A 238 1.13 0.03 -12.10
C VAL A 238 -0.27 -0.09 -11.52
N SER A 239 -1.04 1.00 -11.55
CA SER A 239 -2.40 1.04 -11.03
C SER A 239 -3.35 0.13 -11.81
N VAL A 240 -3.21 0.03 -13.13
CA VAL A 240 -3.97 -0.90 -13.98
C VAL A 240 -3.69 -2.35 -13.59
N LYS A 241 -2.42 -2.72 -13.40
CA LYS A 241 -2.04 -4.08 -12.95
C LYS A 241 -2.63 -4.42 -11.58
N VAL A 242 -2.56 -3.49 -10.63
CA VAL A 242 -3.17 -3.68 -9.30
C VAL A 242 -4.68 -3.82 -9.41
N ALA A 243 -5.32 -3.03 -10.27
CA ALA A 243 -6.76 -3.12 -10.49
C ALA A 243 -7.17 -4.47 -11.09
N ASP A 244 -6.37 -5.05 -11.99
CA ASP A 244 -6.61 -6.39 -12.54
C ASP A 244 -6.54 -7.47 -11.44
N ILE A 245 -5.53 -7.42 -10.58
CA ILE A 245 -5.40 -8.35 -9.43
C ILE A 245 -6.61 -8.25 -8.49
N LEU A 246 -7.05 -7.03 -8.19
CA LEU A 246 -8.21 -6.81 -7.33
C LEU A 246 -9.51 -7.24 -8.02
N HIS A 247 -9.64 -7.03 -9.33
CA HIS A 247 -10.79 -7.50 -10.10
C HIS A 247 -10.88 -9.03 -10.09
N ASP A 248 -9.77 -9.73 -10.28
CA ASP A 248 -9.75 -11.19 -10.22
C ASP A 248 -10.17 -11.72 -8.85
N ALA A 249 -9.80 -11.02 -7.77
CA ALA A 249 -10.12 -11.42 -6.40
C ALA A 249 -11.55 -11.04 -5.96
N TYR A 250 -12.06 -9.90 -6.42
CA TYR A 250 -13.26 -9.27 -5.88
C TYR A 250 -14.39 -9.11 -6.90
N GLY A 251 -14.13 -9.40 -8.16
CA GLY A 251 -15.08 -9.32 -9.26
C GLY A 251 -15.47 -7.89 -9.61
N THR A 252 -16.73 -7.72 -10.01
CA THR A 252 -17.25 -6.48 -10.61
C THR A 252 -17.13 -5.26 -9.68
N ARG A 253 -17.08 -5.45 -8.36
CA ARG A 253 -16.91 -4.35 -7.39
C ARG A 253 -15.55 -3.66 -7.48
N ALA A 254 -14.54 -4.36 -8.00
CA ALA A 254 -13.18 -3.86 -8.21
C ALA A 254 -12.89 -3.56 -9.69
N THR A 255 -13.93 -3.37 -10.53
CA THR A 255 -13.74 -3.05 -11.95
C THR A 255 -13.06 -1.70 -12.11
N ALA A 256 -11.91 -1.68 -12.78
CA ALA A 256 -11.16 -0.46 -13.08
C ALA A 256 -11.95 0.49 -14.00
N ALA A 257 -11.82 1.79 -13.76
CA ALA A 257 -12.31 2.83 -14.65
C ALA A 257 -11.67 2.68 -16.04
N ARG A 258 -12.48 2.76 -17.09
CA ARG A 258 -12.02 2.63 -18.49
C ARG A 258 -10.92 3.64 -18.81
N ILE A 259 -11.04 4.86 -18.31
CA ILE A 259 -10.05 5.92 -18.52
C ILE A 259 -8.62 5.52 -18.11
N LEU A 260 -8.45 4.64 -17.12
CA LEU A 260 -7.12 4.18 -16.70
C LEU A 260 -6.43 3.37 -17.82
N ARG A 261 -7.18 2.49 -18.50
CA ARG A 261 -6.63 1.70 -19.61
C ARG A 261 -6.37 2.55 -20.86
N GLU A 262 -7.22 3.53 -21.12
CA GLU A 262 -7.04 4.48 -22.24
C GLU A 262 -5.77 5.33 -22.03
N LEU A 263 -5.53 5.80 -20.81
CA LEU A 263 -4.30 6.53 -20.47
C LEU A 263 -3.05 5.65 -20.55
N ASP A 264 -3.14 4.40 -20.09
CA ASP A 264 -2.04 3.43 -20.21
C ASP A 264 -1.69 3.15 -21.68
N GLN A 265 -2.70 2.92 -22.54
CA GLN A 265 -2.52 2.72 -23.98
C GLN A 265 -1.97 3.97 -24.70
N ALA A 266 -2.28 5.16 -24.19
CA ALA A 266 -1.72 6.42 -24.66
C ALA A 266 -0.31 6.71 -24.12
N ASP A 267 0.31 5.76 -23.40
CA ASP A 267 1.61 5.90 -22.74
C ASP A 267 1.63 7.13 -21.81
N ARG A 268 0.53 7.37 -21.08
CA ARG A 268 0.42 8.43 -20.07
C ARG A 268 0.48 7.78 -18.69
N HIS A 269 1.69 7.59 -18.16
CA HIS A 269 1.95 6.85 -16.92
C HIS A 269 2.29 7.75 -15.73
N GLY A 270 1.99 9.04 -15.83
CA GLY A 270 2.18 10.03 -14.77
C GLY A 270 3.57 10.67 -14.76
N LEU A 271 4.09 10.96 -13.58
CA LEU A 271 5.34 11.71 -13.38
C LEU A 271 6.54 11.05 -14.06
N LYS A 272 6.60 9.71 -14.06
CA LYS A 272 7.77 8.97 -14.55
C LYS A 272 8.02 9.11 -16.06
N ASN A 273 6.99 9.44 -16.84
CA ASN A 273 7.11 9.67 -18.28
C ASN A 273 6.58 11.05 -18.70
N GLY A 274 6.42 11.97 -17.73
CA GLY A 274 6.07 13.36 -17.94
C GLY A 274 4.60 13.64 -18.26
N ALA A 275 3.72 12.63 -18.24
CA ALA A 275 2.32 12.78 -18.63
C ALA A 275 1.42 11.69 -18.05
N GLY A 276 0.30 12.05 -17.44
CA GLY A 276 -0.72 11.16 -16.88
C GLY A 276 -2.11 11.80 -16.96
N PHE A 277 -2.83 11.88 -15.83
CA PHE A 277 -3.99 12.77 -15.66
C PHE A 277 -3.60 14.26 -15.77
N TYR A 278 -2.31 14.57 -15.63
CA TYR A 278 -1.73 15.89 -15.85
C TYR A 278 -0.55 15.84 -16.83
N ASP A 279 -0.20 16.99 -17.41
CA ASP A 279 1.05 17.15 -18.17
C ASP A 279 2.12 17.72 -17.24
N TYR A 280 3.29 17.08 -17.20
CA TYR A 280 4.45 17.48 -16.38
C TYR A 280 5.67 17.87 -17.20
N ALA A 281 5.76 17.38 -18.44
CA ALA A 281 6.79 17.78 -19.39
C ALA A 281 6.39 19.05 -20.14
N ASP A 282 7.40 19.81 -20.60
CA ASP A 282 7.18 20.99 -21.45
C ASP A 282 6.57 20.60 -22.81
N GLU A 283 6.90 19.42 -23.32
CA GLU A 283 6.26 18.83 -24.50
C GLU A 283 5.03 18.02 -24.11
N LYS A 284 3.86 18.42 -24.62
CA LYS A 284 2.59 17.70 -24.39
C LYS A 284 2.60 16.34 -25.08
N LYS A 285 2.28 15.29 -24.32
CA LYS A 285 2.13 13.93 -24.84
C LYS A 285 0.71 13.70 -25.36
N GLY A 286 0.49 14.05 -26.62
CA GLY A 286 -0.84 13.97 -27.25
C GLY A 286 -1.83 15.01 -26.69
N ASP A 287 -3.11 14.82 -27.00
CA ASP A 287 -4.19 15.71 -26.56
C ASP A 287 -5.07 15.04 -25.50
N LEU A 288 -4.74 15.26 -24.23
CA LEU A 288 -5.48 14.73 -23.08
C LEU A 288 -6.94 15.23 -23.06
N GLU A 289 -7.19 16.48 -23.44
CA GLU A 289 -8.53 17.06 -23.41
C GLU A 289 -9.43 16.35 -24.43
N SER A 290 -8.94 16.17 -25.65
CA SER A 290 -9.66 15.41 -26.68
C SER A 290 -9.88 13.95 -26.28
N LEU A 291 -8.91 13.30 -25.63
CA LEU A 291 -9.06 11.93 -25.12
C LEU A 291 -10.18 11.84 -24.08
N ILE A 292 -10.18 12.73 -23.08
CA ILE A 292 -11.21 12.77 -22.04
C ILE A 292 -12.58 13.06 -22.65
N GLN A 293 -12.68 14.01 -23.58
CA GLN A 293 -13.94 14.34 -24.27
C GLN A 293 -14.49 13.15 -25.06
N LYS A 294 -13.62 12.41 -25.77
CA LYS A 294 -14.01 11.19 -26.48
C LYS A 294 -14.55 10.13 -25.52
N ILE A 295 -13.84 9.89 -24.41
CA ILE A 295 -14.26 8.91 -23.39
C ILE A 295 -15.61 9.32 -22.79
N GLN A 296 -15.80 10.60 -22.48
CA GLN A 296 -17.07 11.12 -21.97
C GLN A 296 -18.19 10.90 -22.98
N ALA A 297 -17.97 11.19 -24.27
CA ALA A 297 -19.00 11.06 -25.31
C ALA A 297 -19.53 9.62 -25.51
N GLU A 298 -18.73 8.60 -25.16
CA GLU A 298 -19.06 7.18 -25.34
C GLU A 298 -19.76 6.54 -24.10
N GLY A 299 -19.94 7.29 -22.99
CA GLY A 299 -20.44 6.74 -21.73
C GLY A 299 -21.58 7.54 -21.09
N THR A 300 -21.91 7.19 -19.84
CA THR A 300 -22.79 8.01 -18.98
C THR A 300 -22.11 9.34 -18.71
N THR A 301 -22.80 10.46 -18.92
CA THR A 301 -22.22 11.80 -18.77
C THR A 301 -23.00 12.69 -17.81
N LYS A 302 -22.31 13.70 -17.28
CA LYS A 302 -22.84 14.80 -16.45
C LYS A 302 -23.48 14.33 -15.14
N THR A 303 -22.84 13.37 -14.48
CA THR A 303 -23.23 12.95 -13.14
C THR A 303 -22.86 14.02 -12.10
N GLU A 304 -23.52 14.03 -10.94
CA GLU A 304 -23.23 15.01 -9.90
C GLU A 304 -21.88 14.72 -9.22
N PHE A 305 -21.15 15.79 -8.89
CA PHE A 305 -19.92 15.70 -8.12
C PHE A 305 -20.12 16.09 -6.65
N SER A 306 -19.53 15.32 -5.75
CA SER A 306 -19.35 15.66 -4.34
C SER A 306 -18.08 15.00 -3.81
N SER A 307 -17.46 15.56 -2.77
CA SER A 307 -16.34 14.89 -2.09
C SER A 307 -16.77 13.55 -1.47
N ASN A 308 -18.04 13.45 -1.05
CA ASN A 308 -18.62 12.21 -0.51
C ASN A 308 -18.60 11.08 -1.53
N ARG A 309 -18.93 11.38 -2.79
CA ARG A 309 -18.87 10.41 -3.88
C ARG A 309 -17.51 9.70 -3.94
N ILE A 310 -16.42 10.41 -3.68
CA ILE A 310 -15.07 9.85 -3.78
C ILE A 310 -14.63 9.15 -2.48
N ILE A 311 -14.98 9.69 -1.31
CA ILE A 311 -14.53 9.15 -0.02
C ILE A 311 -15.39 7.96 0.48
N MET A 312 -16.68 7.93 0.15
CA MET A 312 -17.61 6.91 0.64
C MET A 312 -17.23 5.49 0.20
N PRO A 313 -16.75 5.23 -1.03
CA PRO A 313 -16.24 3.90 -1.41
C PRO A 313 -15.09 3.41 -0.53
N MET A 314 -14.14 4.26 -0.14
CA MET A 314 -13.06 3.89 0.78
C MET A 314 -13.59 3.57 2.17
N ILE A 315 -14.50 4.39 2.69
CA ILE A 315 -15.15 4.13 3.99
C ILE A 315 -15.91 2.81 3.94
N ASN A 316 -16.68 2.58 2.88
CA ASN A 316 -17.45 1.35 2.70
C ASN A 316 -16.53 0.12 2.63
N GLU A 317 -15.43 0.19 1.87
CA GLU A 317 -14.46 -0.90 1.81
C GLU A 317 -13.76 -1.13 3.15
N ALA A 318 -13.49 -0.08 3.93
CA ALA A 318 -12.99 -0.22 5.31
C ALA A 318 -13.99 -1.00 6.19
N VAL A 319 -15.29 -0.74 6.05
CA VAL A 319 -16.33 -1.50 6.76
C VAL A 319 -16.42 -2.95 6.27
N ILE A 320 -16.28 -3.18 4.97
CA ILE A 320 -16.24 -4.54 4.41
C ILE A 320 -15.02 -5.30 4.94
N SER A 321 -13.84 -4.69 4.93
CA SER A 321 -12.62 -5.29 5.49
C SER A 321 -12.74 -5.60 6.97
N LEU A 322 -13.40 -4.74 7.76
CA LEU A 322 -13.72 -5.05 9.16
C LEU A 322 -14.69 -6.23 9.27
N GLN A 323 -15.75 -6.25 8.44
CA GLN A 323 -16.75 -7.32 8.43
C GLN A 323 -16.15 -8.68 8.07
N GLU A 324 -15.18 -8.71 7.15
CA GLU A 324 -14.46 -9.90 6.71
C GLU A 324 -13.34 -10.32 7.67
N GLY A 325 -13.05 -9.53 8.71
CA GLY A 325 -11.99 -9.82 9.66
C GLY A 325 -10.58 -9.61 9.09
N VAL A 326 -10.44 -8.77 8.06
CA VAL A 326 -9.14 -8.48 7.42
C VAL A 326 -8.20 -7.80 8.42
N ALA A 327 -8.72 -6.89 9.23
CA ALA A 327 -7.96 -6.22 10.28
C ALA A 327 -8.90 -5.69 11.36
N SER A 328 -8.34 -5.34 12.53
CA SER A 328 -9.11 -4.68 13.58
C SER A 328 -9.50 -3.26 13.16
N ALA A 329 -10.58 -2.71 13.73
CA ALA A 329 -11.01 -1.34 13.42
C ALA A 329 -9.89 -0.31 13.69
N LYS A 330 -9.10 -0.53 14.75
CA LYS A 330 -7.94 0.30 15.08
C LYS A 330 -6.86 0.21 14.01
N ASP A 331 -6.53 -1.00 13.56
CA ASP A 331 -5.47 -1.20 12.57
C ASP A 331 -5.86 -0.64 11.21
N ILE A 332 -7.13 -0.74 10.82
CA ILE A 332 -7.69 -0.11 9.61
C ILE A 332 -7.44 1.39 9.59
N ASP A 333 -7.77 2.07 10.69
CA ASP A 333 -7.61 3.51 10.78
C ASP A 333 -6.14 3.92 10.83
N ILE A 334 -5.29 3.18 11.57
CA ILE A 334 -3.84 3.40 11.60
C ILE A 334 -3.23 3.19 10.21
N ALA A 335 -3.65 2.15 9.48
CA ALA A 335 -3.18 1.85 8.13
C ALA A 335 -3.39 3.04 7.21
N MET A 336 -4.61 3.58 7.17
CA MET A 336 -4.94 4.67 6.25
C MET A 336 -4.26 5.98 6.68
N MET A 337 -4.16 6.27 7.98
CA MET A 337 -3.43 7.45 8.44
C MET A 337 -1.93 7.38 8.14
N ALA A 338 -1.28 6.26 8.42
CA ALA A 338 0.18 6.12 8.28
C ALA A 338 0.63 5.75 6.85
N GLY A 339 -0.23 5.08 6.09
CA GLY A 339 0.05 4.57 4.74
C GLY A 339 -0.36 5.55 3.63
N THR A 340 -1.49 6.27 3.77
CA THR A 340 -1.99 7.19 2.73
C THR A 340 -2.00 8.65 3.17
N GLY A 341 -1.80 8.91 4.46
CA GLY A 341 -1.90 10.24 5.04
C GLY A 341 -3.33 10.69 5.28
N PHE A 342 -4.28 9.75 5.44
CA PHE A 342 -5.67 10.07 5.77
C PHE A 342 -5.76 11.11 6.91
N PRO A 343 -6.69 12.09 6.86
CA PRO A 343 -6.60 13.28 7.71
C PRO A 343 -6.60 12.95 9.21
N GLN A 344 -5.61 13.44 9.94
CA GLN A 344 -5.42 13.14 11.37
C GLN A 344 -6.58 13.63 12.24
N ASP A 345 -7.20 14.75 11.89
CA ASP A 345 -8.39 15.31 12.56
C ASP A 345 -9.61 14.37 12.45
N LYS A 346 -9.62 13.50 11.43
CA LYS A 346 -10.69 12.54 11.15
C LYS A 346 -10.43 11.15 11.74
N GLY A 347 -9.18 10.86 12.12
CA GLY A 347 -8.81 9.65 12.88
C GLY A 347 -8.78 8.35 12.08
N GLY A 348 -8.94 8.39 10.75
CA GLY A 348 -9.08 7.21 9.88
C GLY A 348 -10.52 7.05 9.32
N PRO A 349 -10.73 6.20 8.31
CA PRO A 349 -12.03 6.03 7.66
C PRO A 349 -13.16 5.59 8.61
N LEU A 350 -12.90 4.70 9.57
CA LEU A 350 -13.93 4.20 10.49
C LEU A 350 -14.23 5.24 11.58
N HIS A 351 -13.22 5.88 12.16
CA HIS A 351 -13.43 7.04 13.04
C HIS A 351 -14.18 8.17 12.33
N TYR A 352 -13.87 8.42 11.06
CA TYR A 352 -14.57 9.43 10.27
C TYR A 352 -16.03 9.06 10.05
N ALA A 353 -16.33 7.78 9.77
CA ALA A 353 -17.70 7.28 9.70
C ALA A 353 -18.46 7.49 11.01
N ASP A 354 -17.82 7.22 12.17
CA ASP A 354 -18.41 7.46 13.49
C ASP A 354 -18.59 8.96 13.80
N GLN A 355 -17.74 9.84 13.27
CA GLN A 355 -17.87 11.30 13.39
C GLN A 355 -19.06 11.84 12.60
N ILE A 356 -19.23 11.37 11.36
CA ILE A 356 -20.35 11.76 10.48
C ILE A 356 -21.67 11.16 11.00
N GLY A 357 -21.62 9.91 11.46
CA GLY A 357 -22.76 9.09 11.86
C GLY A 357 -22.95 7.91 10.92
N VAL A 358 -23.02 6.70 11.47
CA VAL A 358 -23.10 5.45 10.68
C VAL A 358 -24.36 5.38 9.82
N ASP A 359 -25.48 5.92 10.31
CA ASP A 359 -26.74 6.07 9.57
C ASP A 359 -26.64 7.07 8.42
N VAL A 360 -25.86 8.14 8.57
CA VAL A 360 -25.62 9.11 7.51
C VAL A 360 -24.75 8.49 6.43
N VAL A 361 -23.70 7.73 6.80
CA VAL A 361 -22.88 6.97 5.85
C VAL A 361 -23.72 5.96 5.08
N LEU A 362 -24.58 5.20 5.76
CA LEU A 362 -25.50 4.26 5.12
C LEU A 362 -26.43 4.98 4.13
N SER A 363 -27.09 6.06 4.55
CA SER A 363 -28.01 6.81 3.70
C SER A 363 -27.32 7.41 2.48
N GLU A 364 -26.09 7.90 2.62
CA GLU A 364 -25.31 8.46 1.52
C GLU A 364 -24.93 7.37 0.50
N LEU A 365 -24.48 6.20 0.98
CA LEU A 365 -24.16 5.06 0.11
C LEU A 365 -25.39 4.55 -0.62
N GLU A 366 -26.55 4.46 0.03
CA GLU A 366 -27.81 4.06 -0.62
C GLU A 366 -28.24 5.06 -1.70
N SER A 367 -28.13 6.37 -1.42
CA SER A 367 -28.39 7.45 -2.39
C SER A 367 -27.44 7.39 -3.59
N LEU A 368 -26.13 7.21 -3.35
CA LEU A 368 -25.14 7.06 -4.42
C LEU A 368 -25.37 5.77 -5.22
N CYS A 369 -25.76 4.69 -4.57
CA CYS A 369 -26.08 3.42 -5.23
C CYS A 369 -27.30 3.56 -6.14
N GLU A 370 -28.35 4.26 -5.72
CA GLU A 370 -29.52 4.53 -6.56
C GLU A 370 -29.16 5.40 -7.78
N LYS A 371 -28.32 6.43 -7.60
CA LYS A 371 -27.97 7.37 -8.66
C LYS A 371 -26.90 6.87 -9.63
N LEU A 372 -25.92 6.12 -9.13
CA LEU A 372 -24.68 5.80 -9.85
C LEU A 372 -24.43 4.28 -9.95
N GLY A 373 -25.24 3.45 -9.31
CA GLY A 373 -25.22 1.99 -9.43
C GLY A 373 -24.42 1.26 -8.35
N ASP A 374 -24.35 -0.06 -8.51
CA ASP A 374 -24.00 -1.03 -7.46
C ASP A 374 -22.58 -0.92 -6.89
N ARG A 375 -21.69 -0.15 -7.52
CA ARG A 375 -20.34 0.11 -6.97
C ARG A 375 -20.37 0.85 -5.62
N PHE A 376 -21.50 1.48 -5.28
CA PHE A 376 -21.75 2.11 -3.98
C PHE A 376 -22.56 1.24 -3.03
N TRP A 377 -22.80 -0.03 -3.37
CA TRP A 377 -23.63 -0.92 -2.55
C TRP A 377 -23.11 -0.94 -1.10
N PRO A 378 -23.95 -0.58 -0.11
CA PRO A 378 -23.50 -0.42 1.26
C PRO A 378 -23.14 -1.77 1.89
N ALA A 379 -22.07 -1.77 2.68
CA ALA A 379 -21.64 -2.92 3.47
C ALA A 379 -22.80 -3.41 4.35
N PRO A 380 -23.14 -4.72 4.37
CA PRO A 380 -24.23 -5.24 5.19
C PRO A 380 -24.10 -4.95 6.69
N MET A 381 -22.88 -4.79 7.19
CA MET A 381 -22.59 -4.39 8.57
C MET A 381 -23.18 -3.02 8.92
N LEU A 382 -23.18 -2.04 8.01
CA LEU A 382 -23.76 -0.71 8.26
C LEU A 382 -25.24 -0.80 8.64
N LYS A 383 -26.02 -1.60 7.88
CA LYS A 383 -27.45 -1.81 8.16
C LYS A 383 -27.69 -2.40 9.54
N ARG A 384 -26.90 -3.43 9.91
CA ARG A 384 -26.97 -4.07 11.24
C ARG A 384 -26.60 -3.10 12.36
N MET A 385 -25.57 -2.28 12.16
CA MET A 385 -25.15 -1.27 13.14
C MET A 385 -26.23 -0.21 13.37
N VAL A 386 -26.83 0.32 12.30
CA VAL A 386 -27.92 1.30 12.40
C VAL A 386 -29.14 0.71 13.11
N GLN A 387 -29.55 -0.50 12.75
CA GLN A 387 -30.65 -1.21 13.42
C GLN A 387 -30.37 -1.47 14.91
N GLY A 388 -29.11 -1.68 15.27
CA GLY A 388 -28.66 -1.86 16.65
C GLY A 388 -28.44 -0.56 17.43
N GLY A 389 -28.62 0.63 16.83
CA GLY A 389 -28.35 1.92 17.46
C GLY A 389 -26.87 2.29 17.60
N TYR A 390 -25.99 1.64 16.84
CA TYR A 390 -24.55 1.93 16.76
C TYR A 390 -24.31 3.05 15.75
N LEU A 391 -24.61 4.29 16.13
CA LEU A 391 -24.62 5.46 15.25
C LEU A 391 -23.34 6.31 15.33
N GLY A 392 -22.29 5.83 16.00
CA GLY A 392 -21.03 6.54 16.16
C GLY A 392 -21.03 7.48 17.36
N LYS A 393 -20.36 8.64 17.23
CA LYS A 393 -20.19 9.59 18.34
C LYS A 393 -21.51 10.08 18.92
N LYS A 394 -22.54 10.26 18.09
CA LYS A 394 -23.85 10.77 18.53
C LYS A 394 -24.65 9.82 19.41
N SER A 395 -24.34 8.52 19.38
CA SER A 395 -24.95 7.50 20.25
C SER A 395 -23.98 6.95 21.31
N GLY A 396 -22.76 7.49 21.41
CA GLY A 396 -21.70 6.98 22.28
C GLY A 396 -21.10 5.63 21.85
N LYS A 397 -21.52 5.09 20.70
CA LYS A 397 -21.12 3.76 20.24
C LYS A 397 -21.30 3.63 18.73
N GLY A 398 -20.26 3.22 18.02
CA GLY A 398 -20.24 2.92 16.60
C GLY A 398 -19.25 1.80 16.28
N PHE A 399 -18.30 2.05 15.39
CA PHE A 399 -17.11 1.20 15.21
C PHE A 399 -16.20 1.25 16.44
N PHE A 400 -16.20 2.39 17.14
CA PHE A 400 -15.52 2.62 18.40
C PHE A 400 -16.51 2.96 19.52
N GLN A 401 -16.02 2.95 20.76
CA GLN A 401 -16.78 3.36 21.95
C GLN A 401 -16.37 4.78 22.36
N TYR A 402 -17.35 5.64 22.68
CA TYR A 402 -17.15 7.07 22.95
C TYR A 402 -17.71 7.52 24.31
#